data_AF-A0A1D8KBQ7-F1
#
_entry.id   AF-A0A1D8KBQ7-F1
#
_cell.length_a   1.000
_cell.length_b   1.000
_cell.length_c   1.000
_cell.angle_alpha   90.00
_cell.angle_beta   90.00
_cell.angle_gamma   90.00
#
_symmetry.space_group_name_H-M   'P 1'
#
loop_
_entity.id
_entity.type
_entity.pdbx_description
1 polymer ?
#
loop_
_entity_poly.entity_id
_entity_poly.type
_entity_poly.pdbx_seq_one_letter_code
_entity_poly.pdbx_strand_id
1 'polypeptide(L)'
;MAEKLEWDGITRGLHWGLTLCITFQLFSGLLISTPGTLVYFHLHEYVGLAAAAVILVHWMWSFTHQDLGLLFPWHSAGFARVRDEFTGMLRGRLPMAGPQIGLSSFIHGLGLLAITVMGFTGVLLFMVIPASDGGMASSAYPVAITSLSLIHRYMSYMVWIYWLGHVGFALLHQLRGGGVFGAIFLGRPERNPEVAKSNRA
;
A
#
# COMPACT_ATOMS: atom_id res chain seq x y z
N MET A 1 -8.34 30.20 -8.22
CA MET A 1 -8.89 29.54 -7.01
C MET A 1 -8.19 28.20 -6.91
N ALA A 2 -7.38 27.94 -5.89
CA ALA A 2 -6.77 26.62 -5.72
C ALA A 2 -7.88 25.66 -5.29
N GLU A 3 -8.22 24.71 -6.16
CA GLU A 3 -9.17 23.64 -5.87
C GLU A 3 -8.66 22.87 -4.64
N LYS A 4 -9.49 22.78 -3.59
CA LYS A 4 -9.17 21.93 -2.44
C LYS A 4 -9.33 20.49 -2.90
N LEU A 5 -8.23 19.81 -3.14
CA LEU A 5 -8.23 18.37 -3.41
C LEU A 5 -8.60 17.66 -2.09
N GLU A 6 -9.85 17.27 -1.95
CA GLU A 6 -10.34 16.44 -0.85
C GLU A 6 -10.42 14.99 -1.32
N TRP A 7 -9.90 14.07 -0.50
CA TRP A 7 -10.01 12.64 -0.77
C TRP A 7 -11.45 12.17 -0.52
N ASP A 8 -12.01 11.42 -1.46
CA ASP A 8 -13.35 10.84 -1.27
C ASP A 8 -13.36 9.84 -0.10
N GLY A 9 -14.55 9.65 0.49
CA GLY A 9 -14.69 8.83 1.69
C GLY A 9 -14.35 7.35 1.49
N ILE A 10 -14.59 6.81 0.29
CA ILE A 10 -14.36 5.38 0.01
C ILE A 10 -12.87 5.12 -0.17
N THR A 11 -12.16 5.95 -0.93
CA THR A 11 -10.69 5.87 -1.06
C THR A 11 -10.02 5.95 0.32
N ARG A 12 -10.49 6.85 1.19
CA ARG A 12 -10.00 6.96 2.57
C ARG A 12 -10.28 5.71 3.40
N GLY A 13 -11.50 5.15 3.31
CA GLY A 13 -11.87 3.93 4.00
C GLY A 13 -11.05 2.72 3.55
N LEU A 14 -10.83 2.58 2.24
CA LEU A 14 -9.98 1.54 1.66
C LEU A 14 -8.52 1.72 2.08
N HIS A 15 -8.01 2.95 2.07
CA HIS A 15 -6.67 3.24 2.55
C HIS A 15 -6.50 2.87 4.03
N TRP A 16 -7.48 3.18 4.88
CA TRP A 16 -7.50 2.73 6.29
C TRP A 16 -7.46 1.21 6.39
N GLY A 17 -8.31 0.51 5.64
CA GLY A 17 -8.35 -0.95 5.62
C GLY A 17 -7.01 -1.56 5.21
N LEU A 18 -6.42 -1.07 4.12
CA LEU A 18 -5.10 -1.49 3.66
C LEU A 18 -4.01 -1.18 4.68
N THR A 19 -4.00 0.01 5.27
CA THR A 19 -2.99 0.40 6.26
C THR A 19 -3.00 -0.54 7.46
N LEU A 20 -4.19 -0.80 8.02
CA LEU A 20 -4.34 -1.69 9.19
C LEU A 20 -3.97 -3.13 8.84
N CYS A 21 -4.52 -3.66 7.74
CA CYS A 21 -4.28 -5.05 7.35
C CYS A 21 -2.82 -5.28 6.98
N ILE A 22 -2.24 -4.47 6.09
CA ILE A 22 -0.86 -4.67 5.60
C ILE A 22 0.14 -4.47 6.74
N THR A 23 -0.07 -3.50 7.63
CA THR A 23 0.79 -3.35 8.81
C THR A 23 0.70 -4.59 9.69
N PHE A 24 -0.51 -5.07 10.01
CA PHE A 24 -0.67 -6.30 10.77
C PHE A 24 0.03 -7.50 10.10
N GLN A 25 -0.14 -7.67 8.78
CA GLN A 25 0.47 -8.77 8.01
C GLN A 25 2.00 -8.74 8.06
N LEU A 26 2.62 -7.56 7.90
CA LEU A 26 4.07 -7.41 7.94
C LEU A 26 4.64 -7.79 9.32
N PHE A 27 4.03 -7.32 10.40
CA PHE A 27 4.51 -7.60 11.76
C PHE A 27 4.20 -9.04 12.21
N SER A 28 2.99 -9.54 11.95
CA SER A 28 2.64 -10.94 12.26
C SER A 28 3.49 -11.93 11.47
N GLY A 29 3.84 -11.62 10.21
CA GLY A 29 4.72 -12.41 9.36
C GLY A 29 6.13 -12.61 9.91
N LEU A 30 6.60 -11.75 10.84
CA LEU A 30 7.88 -11.96 11.54
C LEU A 30 7.80 -13.09 12.59
N LEU A 31 6.59 -13.42 13.05
CA LEU A 31 6.35 -14.34 14.16
C LEU A 31 5.83 -15.70 13.69
N ILE A 32 5.26 -15.81 12.49
CA ILE A 32 4.60 -17.06 12.04
C ILE A 32 5.52 -18.28 11.97
N SER A 33 6.84 -18.08 11.85
CA SER A 33 7.84 -19.15 11.79
C SER A 33 8.47 -19.46 13.16
N THR A 34 8.06 -18.78 14.22
CA THR A 34 8.63 -18.95 15.56
C THR A 34 7.94 -20.10 16.31
N PRO A 35 8.67 -21.01 16.98
CA PRO A 35 8.03 -22.00 17.84
C PRO A 35 7.21 -21.33 18.95
N GLY A 36 5.97 -21.79 19.17
CA GLY A 36 5.09 -21.28 20.23
C GLY A 36 4.21 -20.08 19.86
N THR A 37 4.23 -19.62 18.60
CA THR A 37 3.45 -18.46 18.12
C THR A 37 2.31 -18.84 17.16
N LEU A 38 1.75 -20.05 17.27
CA LEU A 38 0.71 -20.56 16.37
C LEU A 38 -0.51 -19.64 16.24
N VAL A 39 -0.88 -18.92 17.31
CA VAL A 39 -1.95 -17.91 17.26
C VAL A 39 -1.68 -16.83 16.20
N TYR A 40 -0.43 -16.40 16.03
CA TYR A 40 -0.06 -15.41 15.02
C TYR A 40 -0.14 -15.97 13.61
N PHE A 41 0.10 -17.28 13.42
CA PHE A 41 -0.11 -17.93 12.14
C PHE A 41 -1.58 -17.86 11.72
N HIS A 42 -2.51 -18.26 12.60
CA HIS A 42 -3.95 -18.18 12.29
C HIS A 42 -4.43 -16.74 12.10
N LEU A 43 -3.98 -15.81 12.94
CA LEU A 43 -4.34 -14.40 12.75
C LEU A 43 -3.77 -13.84 11.44
N HIS A 44 -2.53 -14.19 11.08
CA HIS A 44 -1.91 -13.80 9.82
C HIS A 44 -2.75 -14.30 8.64
N GLU A 45 -3.18 -15.55 8.68
CA GLU A 45 -4.02 -16.18 7.67
C GLU A 45 -5.37 -15.48 7.48
N TYR A 46 -6.18 -15.36 8.54
CA TYR A 46 -7.52 -14.78 8.43
C TYR A 46 -7.49 -13.28 8.14
N VAL A 47 -6.59 -12.52 8.77
CA VAL A 47 -6.42 -11.10 8.43
C VAL A 47 -5.82 -10.95 7.02
N GLY A 48 -5.10 -11.95 6.53
CA GLY A 48 -4.56 -11.99 5.16
C GLY A 48 -5.67 -12.13 4.13
N LEU A 49 -6.65 -12.99 4.39
CA LEU A 49 -7.87 -13.10 3.57
C LEU A 49 -8.68 -11.79 3.58
N ALA A 50 -8.83 -11.16 4.75
CA ALA A 50 -9.46 -9.85 4.85
C ALA A 50 -8.68 -8.79 4.04
N ALA A 51 -7.35 -8.79 4.10
CA ALA A 51 -6.50 -7.91 3.31
C ALA A 51 -6.72 -8.13 1.80
N ALA A 52 -6.76 -9.38 1.35
CA ALA A 52 -7.02 -9.73 -0.05
C ALA A 52 -8.40 -9.22 -0.53
N ALA A 53 -9.43 -9.32 0.31
CA ALA A 53 -10.74 -8.76 0.01
C ALA A 53 -10.70 -7.22 -0.11
N VAL A 54 -10.02 -6.53 0.81
CA VAL A 54 -9.86 -5.06 0.74
C VAL A 54 -9.09 -4.65 -0.53
N ILE A 55 -8.03 -5.39 -0.90
CA ILE A 55 -7.28 -5.15 -2.15
C ILE A 55 -8.19 -5.32 -3.37
N LEU A 56 -9.02 -6.37 -3.40
CA LEU A 56 -9.96 -6.58 -4.50
C LEU A 56 -10.97 -5.43 -4.62
N VAL A 57 -11.56 -4.99 -3.50
CA VAL A 57 -12.47 -3.84 -3.49
C VAL A 57 -11.74 -2.57 -3.93
N HIS A 58 -10.48 -2.40 -3.53
CA HIS A 58 -9.67 -1.26 -3.96
C HIS A 58 -9.43 -1.25 -5.47
N TRP A 59 -9.11 -2.40 -6.08
CA TRP A 59 -9.04 -2.51 -7.53
C TRP A 59 -10.37 -2.15 -8.19
N MET A 60 -11.48 -2.74 -7.74
CA MET A 60 -12.82 -2.43 -8.28
C MET A 60 -13.12 -0.94 -8.20
N TRP A 61 -12.81 -0.30 -7.07
CA TRP A 61 -12.99 1.13 -6.88
C TRP A 61 -12.16 1.94 -7.87
N SER A 62 -10.84 1.68 -7.97
CA SER A 62 -9.96 2.38 -8.91
C SER A 62 -10.36 2.22 -10.37
N PHE A 63 -10.93 1.06 -10.76
CA PHE A 63 -11.53 0.86 -12.09
C PHE A 63 -12.75 1.76 -12.30
N THR A 64 -13.67 1.80 -11.34
CA THR A 64 -14.90 2.61 -11.44
C THR A 64 -14.64 4.12 -11.42
N HIS A 65 -13.61 4.56 -10.69
CA HIS A 65 -13.23 5.97 -10.58
C HIS A 65 -12.23 6.42 -11.65
N GLN A 66 -11.81 5.52 -12.53
CA GLN A 66 -10.84 5.78 -13.60
C GLN A 66 -9.47 6.29 -13.09
N ASP A 67 -9.11 5.95 -11.85
CA ASP A 67 -7.86 6.35 -11.20
C ASP A 67 -6.63 5.63 -11.75
N LEU A 68 -6.83 4.60 -12.58
CA LEU A 68 -5.73 3.82 -13.14
C LEU A 68 -4.75 4.67 -13.94
N GLY A 69 -5.22 5.72 -14.63
CA GLY A 69 -4.32 6.64 -15.33
C GLY A 69 -3.45 7.48 -14.37
N LEU A 70 -3.91 7.71 -13.14
CA LEU A 70 -3.15 8.39 -12.09
C LEU A 70 -2.13 7.45 -11.44
N LEU A 71 -2.55 6.23 -11.11
CA LEU A 71 -1.71 5.20 -10.48
C LEU A 71 -0.65 4.65 -11.43
N PHE A 72 -1.01 4.53 -12.70
CA PHE A 72 -0.21 3.92 -13.76
C PHE A 72 -0.08 4.89 -14.94
N PRO A 73 0.68 6.00 -14.79
CA PRO A 73 0.82 7.03 -15.81
C PRO A 73 1.80 6.57 -16.91
N TRP A 74 1.47 5.47 -17.61
CA TRP A 74 2.35 4.75 -18.54
C TRP A 74 2.61 5.46 -19.88
N HIS A 75 2.12 6.69 -20.03
CA HIS A 75 2.36 7.52 -21.19
C HIS A 75 3.62 8.39 -21.00
N SER A 76 4.19 8.88 -22.10
CA SER A 76 5.46 9.63 -22.09
C SER A 76 5.45 10.85 -21.17
N ALA A 77 4.39 11.65 -21.22
CA ALA A 77 4.23 12.82 -20.33
C ALA A 77 4.12 12.43 -18.84
N GLY A 78 3.49 11.29 -18.55
CA GLY A 78 3.34 10.77 -17.19
C GLY A 78 4.68 10.33 -16.61
N PHE A 79 5.42 9.51 -17.36
CA PHE A 79 6.77 9.11 -16.99
C PHE A 79 7.74 10.29 -16.89
N ALA A 80 7.66 11.28 -17.79
CA ALA A 80 8.47 12.49 -17.71
C ALA A 80 8.20 13.23 -16.39
N ARG A 81 6.93 13.39 -16.00
CA ARG A 81 6.57 14.01 -14.72
C ARG A 81 7.09 13.23 -13.52
N VAL A 82 6.92 11.91 -13.50
CA VAL A 82 7.44 11.04 -12.43
C VAL A 82 8.95 11.19 -12.30
N ARG A 83 9.69 11.18 -13.42
CA ARG A 83 11.14 11.36 -13.45
C ARG A 83 11.55 12.74 -12.95
N ASP A 84 10.88 13.80 -13.39
CA ASP A 84 11.22 15.17 -13.01
C ASP A 84 10.96 15.39 -11.51
N GLU A 85 9.87 14.87 -10.97
CA GLU A 85 9.58 14.86 -9.53
C GLU A 85 10.59 14.03 -8.74
N PHE A 86 11.00 12.86 -9.26
CA PHE A 86 12.03 12.02 -8.64
C PHE A 86 13.40 12.72 -8.59
N THR A 87 13.83 13.34 -9.68
CA THR A 87 15.10 14.10 -9.69
C THR A 87 15.03 15.36 -8.81
N GLY A 88 13.87 16.02 -8.75
CA GLY A 88 13.61 17.12 -7.82
C GLY A 88 13.71 16.67 -6.36
N MET A 89 13.16 15.50 -6.04
CA MET A 89 13.23 14.88 -4.72
C MET A 89 14.65 14.58 -4.27
N LEU A 90 15.49 14.04 -5.18
CA LEU A 90 16.92 13.85 -4.91
C LEU A 90 17.66 15.18 -4.64
N ARG A 91 17.10 16.30 -5.10
CA ARG A 91 17.61 17.67 -4.83
C ARG A 91 16.89 18.34 -3.64
N GLY A 92 16.14 17.59 -2.84
CA GLY A 92 15.47 18.06 -1.62
C GLY A 92 14.08 18.70 -1.83
N ARG A 93 13.59 18.77 -3.07
CA ARG A 93 12.24 19.26 -3.40
C ARG A 93 11.23 18.13 -3.27
N LEU A 94 10.38 18.18 -2.24
CA LEU A 94 9.34 17.16 -2.10
C LEU A 94 8.28 17.36 -3.19
N PRO A 95 7.94 16.31 -3.96
CA PRO A 95 6.85 16.38 -4.92
C PRO A 95 5.53 16.61 -4.19
N MET A 96 4.56 17.21 -4.86
CA MET A 96 3.28 17.50 -4.24
C MET A 96 2.51 16.19 -3.98
N ALA A 97 2.00 16.03 -2.76
CA ALA A 97 1.12 14.92 -2.40
C ALA A 97 -0.33 15.21 -2.88
N GLY A 98 -1.19 14.20 -2.84
CA GLY A 98 -2.57 14.31 -3.32
C GLY A 98 -2.90 13.46 -4.57
N PRO A 99 -4.17 13.43 -5.00
CA PRO A 99 -4.65 12.64 -6.14
C PRO A 99 -4.31 13.33 -7.47
N GLN A 100 -3.05 13.21 -7.90
CA GLN A 100 -2.58 13.79 -9.16
C GLN A 100 -1.55 12.89 -9.84
N ILE A 101 -1.42 13.03 -11.16
CA ILE A 101 -0.33 12.37 -11.91
C ILE A 101 1.01 12.85 -11.35
N GLY A 102 1.91 11.93 -11.02
CA GLY A 102 3.22 12.25 -10.47
C GLY A 102 3.83 11.07 -9.72
N LEU A 103 4.96 11.31 -9.06
CA LEU A 103 5.72 10.30 -8.33
C LEU A 103 4.88 9.68 -7.19
N SER A 104 4.09 10.48 -6.48
CA SER A 104 3.27 9.99 -5.36
C SER A 104 2.27 8.92 -5.81
N SER A 105 1.44 9.21 -6.82
CA SER A 105 0.44 8.26 -7.34
C SER A 105 1.09 7.05 -8.00
N PHE A 106 2.23 7.23 -8.68
CA PHE A 106 2.98 6.12 -9.24
C PHE A 106 3.50 5.15 -8.16
N ILE A 107 4.04 5.68 -7.06
CA ILE A 107 4.49 4.86 -5.92
C ILE A 107 3.29 4.12 -5.28
N HIS A 108 2.13 4.77 -5.15
CA HIS A 108 0.90 4.08 -4.70
C HIS A 108 0.51 2.93 -5.64
N GLY A 109 0.57 3.13 -6.96
CA GLY A 109 0.31 2.09 -7.94
C GLY A 109 1.27 0.89 -7.81
N LEU A 110 2.57 1.17 -7.63
CA LEU A 110 3.57 0.11 -7.37
C LEU A 110 3.30 -0.62 -6.05
N GLY A 111 2.90 0.11 -5.01
CA GLY A 111 2.46 -0.45 -3.73
C GLY A 111 1.28 -1.38 -3.89
N LEU A 112 0.24 -0.96 -4.61
CA LEU A 112 -0.96 -1.75 -4.89
C LEU A 112 -0.60 -3.04 -5.64
N LEU A 113 0.29 -2.98 -6.63
CA LEU A 113 0.78 -4.17 -7.33
C LEU A 113 1.52 -5.13 -6.38
N ALA A 114 2.43 -4.60 -5.55
CA ALA A 114 3.20 -5.40 -4.61
C ALA A 114 2.30 -6.14 -3.60
N ILE A 115 1.35 -5.43 -2.99
CA ILE A 115 0.41 -6.05 -2.04
C ILE A 115 -0.58 -6.99 -2.74
N THR A 116 -0.90 -6.77 -4.02
CA THR A 116 -1.74 -7.70 -4.81
C THR A 116 -1.03 -9.05 -4.99
N VAL A 117 0.26 -9.05 -5.34
CA VAL A 117 1.04 -10.30 -5.43
C VAL A 117 1.12 -11.00 -4.07
N MET A 118 1.31 -10.25 -2.98
CA MET A 118 1.27 -10.82 -1.62
C MET A 118 -0.09 -11.43 -1.27
N GLY A 119 -1.18 -10.70 -1.50
CA GLY A 119 -2.54 -11.20 -1.25
C GLY A 119 -2.84 -12.45 -2.08
N PHE A 120 -2.45 -12.45 -3.35
CA PHE A 120 -2.65 -13.60 -4.24
C PHE A 120 -1.88 -14.83 -3.77
N THR A 121 -0.59 -14.70 -3.47
CA THR A 121 0.23 -15.81 -2.96
C THR A 121 -0.24 -16.30 -1.59
N GLY A 122 -0.73 -15.40 -0.71
CA GLY A 122 -1.33 -15.77 0.57
C GLY A 122 -2.63 -16.57 0.43
N VAL A 123 -3.51 -16.17 -0.50
CA VAL A 123 -4.72 -16.93 -0.82
C VAL A 123 -4.39 -18.31 -1.39
N LEU A 124 -3.37 -18.41 -2.26
CA LEU A 124 -2.93 -19.72 -2.77
C LEU A 124 -2.37 -20.60 -1.64
N LEU A 125 -1.60 -20.02 -0.71
CA LEU A 125 -1.13 -20.73 0.49
C LEU A 125 -2.31 -21.26 1.32
N PHE A 126 -3.31 -20.41 1.60
CA PHE A 126 -4.53 -20.82 2.30
C PHE A 126 -5.19 -22.04 1.66
N MET A 127 -5.24 -22.09 0.32
CA MET A 127 -5.84 -23.20 -0.43
C MET A 127 -5.03 -24.51 -0.39
N VAL A 128 -3.70 -24.45 -0.19
CA VAL A 128 -2.83 -25.64 -0.23
C VAL A 128 -2.37 -26.12 1.15
N ILE A 129 -2.49 -25.29 2.18
CA ILE A 129 -2.18 -25.67 3.56
C ILE A 129 -3.32 -26.55 4.09
N PRO A 130 -3.02 -27.70 4.73
CA PRO A 130 -4.04 -28.56 5.32
C PRO A 130 -4.94 -27.82 6.32
N ALA A 131 -6.22 -28.20 6.36
CA ALA A 131 -7.16 -27.66 7.34
C ALA A 131 -6.77 -27.94 8.79
N SER A 132 -6.01 -29.01 9.06
CA SER A 132 -5.44 -29.28 10.38
C SER A 132 -4.44 -28.22 10.84
N ASP A 133 -3.84 -27.49 9.90
CA ASP A 133 -2.72 -26.59 10.12
C ASP A 133 -3.12 -25.12 9.92
N GLY A 134 -4.38 -24.84 9.57
CA GLY A 134 -4.95 -23.49 9.42
C GLY A 134 -5.62 -23.23 8.06
N GLY A 135 -5.26 -23.98 7.02
CA GLY A 135 -5.73 -23.72 5.65
C GLY A 135 -7.05 -24.38 5.27
N MET A 136 -7.24 -24.61 3.99
CA MET A 136 -8.46 -25.16 3.37
C MET A 136 -8.25 -26.56 2.78
N ALA A 137 -7.00 -26.99 2.57
CA ALA A 137 -6.73 -28.23 1.85
C ALA A 137 -7.16 -29.47 2.66
N SER A 138 -7.71 -30.46 1.95
CA SER A 138 -8.01 -31.78 2.53
C SER A 138 -6.77 -32.66 2.71
N SER A 139 -5.65 -32.32 2.07
CA SER A 139 -4.40 -33.08 2.08
C SER A 139 -3.18 -32.16 2.03
N ALA A 140 -2.03 -32.66 2.47
CA ALA A 140 -0.78 -31.90 2.39
C ALA A 140 -0.20 -31.85 0.97
N TYR A 141 0.12 -30.65 0.51
CA TYR A 141 0.83 -30.40 -0.75
C TYR A 141 2.22 -29.79 -0.48
N PRO A 142 3.16 -30.57 0.08
CA PRO A 142 4.40 -30.04 0.65
C PRO A 142 5.24 -29.24 -0.35
N VAL A 143 5.36 -29.71 -1.60
CA VAL A 143 6.09 -28.99 -2.66
C VAL A 143 5.46 -27.62 -2.95
N ALA A 144 4.13 -27.57 -3.09
CA ALA A 144 3.42 -26.31 -3.34
C ALA A 144 3.53 -25.35 -2.16
N ILE A 145 3.36 -25.85 -0.93
CA ILE A 145 3.52 -25.07 0.31
C ILE A 145 4.92 -24.46 0.36
N THR A 146 5.98 -25.26 0.17
CA THR A 146 7.37 -24.76 0.19
C THR A 146 7.60 -23.70 -0.89
N SER A 147 7.24 -23.97 -2.15
CA SER A 147 7.46 -23.02 -3.25
C SER A 147 6.70 -21.71 -3.06
N LEU A 148 5.41 -21.78 -2.72
CA LEU A 148 4.58 -20.60 -2.49
C LEU A 148 5.05 -19.81 -1.25
N SER A 149 5.47 -20.49 -0.19
CA SER A 149 5.97 -19.83 1.03
C SER A 149 7.26 -19.05 0.75
N LEU A 150 8.16 -19.60 -0.10
CA LEU A 150 9.36 -18.89 -0.53
C LEU A 150 8.99 -17.64 -1.34
N ILE A 151 8.12 -17.77 -2.34
CA ILE A 151 7.68 -16.63 -3.16
C ILE A 151 7.02 -15.56 -2.28
N HIS A 152 6.09 -15.95 -1.42
CA HIS A 152 5.40 -15.06 -0.48
C HIS A 152 6.39 -14.34 0.44
N ARG A 153 7.37 -15.08 1.00
CA ARG A 153 8.43 -14.48 1.82
C ARG A 153 9.29 -13.49 1.04
N TYR A 154 9.73 -13.81 -0.18
CA TYR A 154 10.55 -12.89 -0.96
C TYR A 154 9.77 -11.63 -1.36
N MET A 155 8.50 -11.78 -1.72
CA MET A 155 7.62 -10.64 -2.02
C MET A 155 7.38 -9.77 -0.77
N SER A 156 7.41 -10.36 0.43
CA SER A 156 7.28 -9.60 1.67
C SER A 156 8.41 -8.58 1.85
N TYR A 157 9.64 -8.85 1.38
CA TYR A 157 10.73 -7.87 1.42
C TYR A 157 10.44 -6.65 0.55
N MET A 158 9.80 -6.84 -0.61
CA MET A 158 9.38 -5.73 -1.46
C MET A 158 8.29 -4.89 -0.78
N VAL A 159 7.34 -5.53 -0.11
CA VAL A 159 6.29 -4.82 0.64
C VAL A 159 6.87 -4.10 1.88
N TRP A 160 7.85 -4.67 2.56
CA TRP A 160 8.58 -3.97 3.64
C TRP A 160 9.27 -2.70 3.14
N ILE A 161 9.99 -2.79 2.01
CA ILE A 161 10.64 -1.62 1.40
C ILE A 161 9.61 -0.55 1.03
N TYR A 162 8.52 -0.95 0.37
CA TYR A 162 7.42 -0.05 0.04
C TYR A 162 6.84 0.60 1.30
N TRP A 163 6.49 -0.18 2.31
CA TRP A 163 5.85 0.31 3.54
C TRP A 163 6.75 1.31 4.28
N LEU A 164 8.04 0.97 4.46
CA LEU A 164 9.01 1.88 5.09
C LEU A 164 9.19 3.18 4.30
N GLY A 165 9.35 3.07 2.97
CA GLY A 165 9.47 4.23 2.10
C GLY A 165 8.22 5.11 2.15
N HIS A 166 7.05 4.52 1.94
CA HIS A 166 5.76 5.19 1.92
C HIS A 166 5.46 5.91 3.24
N VAL A 167 5.57 5.20 4.38
CA VAL A 167 5.37 5.80 5.71
C VAL A 167 6.41 6.88 6.00
N GLY A 168 7.68 6.65 5.64
CA GLY A 168 8.75 7.64 5.79
C GLY A 168 8.48 8.93 5.00
N PHE A 169 8.01 8.83 3.75
CA PHE A 169 7.62 9.99 2.95
C PHE A 169 6.38 10.69 3.51
N ALA A 170 5.37 9.95 3.96
CA ALA A 170 4.19 10.53 4.59
C ALA A 170 4.55 11.33 5.86
N LEU A 171 5.44 10.78 6.70
CA LEU A 171 6.00 11.49 7.86
C LEU A 171 6.76 12.75 7.47
N LEU A 172 7.63 12.66 6.46
CA LEU A 172 8.39 13.81 5.98
C LEU A 172 7.47 14.93 5.47
N HIS A 173 6.42 14.59 4.71
CA HIS A 173 5.41 15.55 4.29
C HIS A 173 4.64 16.16 5.46
N GLN A 174 4.28 15.35 6.45
CA GLN A 174 3.61 15.82 7.67
C GLN A 174 4.50 16.82 8.43
N LEU A 175 5.79 16.50 8.60
CA LEU A 175 6.77 17.36 9.28
C LEU A 175 7.04 18.66 8.53
N ARG A 176 6.94 18.67 7.20
CA ARG A 176 7.02 19.91 6.39
C ARG A 176 5.72 20.70 6.32
N GLY A 177 4.67 20.29 7.04
CA GLY A 177 3.41 21.03 7.15
C GLY A 177 2.39 20.74 6.04
N GLY A 178 2.58 19.66 5.27
CA GLY A 178 1.64 19.25 4.20
C GLY A 178 0.28 18.77 4.74
N GLY A 179 0.24 18.30 5.99
CA GLY A 179 -1.01 17.86 6.63
C GLY A 179 -1.61 16.58 6.07
N VAL A 180 -0.78 15.73 5.45
CA VAL A 180 -1.20 14.53 4.69
C VAL A 180 -1.99 13.53 5.54
N PHE A 181 -1.62 13.34 6.81
CA PHE A 181 -2.38 12.46 7.71
C PHE A 181 -3.77 13.00 8.00
N GLY A 182 -3.89 14.31 8.19
CA GLY A 182 -5.19 14.96 8.35
C GLY A 182 -6.05 14.77 7.10
N ALA A 183 -5.43 14.81 5.92
CA ALA A 183 -6.13 14.63 4.66
C ALA A 183 -6.66 13.20 4.47
N ILE A 184 -5.77 12.21 4.50
CA ILE A 184 -6.18 10.84 4.20
C ILE A 184 -6.99 10.20 5.35
N PHE A 185 -6.60 10.43 6.60
CA PHE A 185 -7.26 9.75 7.73
C PHE A 185 -8.46 10.53 8.29
N LEU A 186 -8.42 11.87 8.27
CA LEU A 186 -9.46 12.72 8.87
C LEU A 186 -10.30 13.52 7.86
N GLY A 187 -9.96 13.49 6.57
CA GLY A 187 -10.72 14.19 5.53
C GLY A 187 -10.54 15.71 5.57
N ARG A 188 -9.43 16.19 6.13
CA ARG A 188 -9.11 17.62 6.13
C ARG A 188 -8.50 18.01 4.77
N PRO A 189 -8.62 19.26 4.32
CA PRO A 189 -7.94 19.68 3.10
C PRO A 189 -6.42 19.53 3.23
N GLU A 190 -5.78 18.98 2.21
CA GLU A 190 -4.32 18.93 2.13
C GLU A 190 -3.75 20.35 1.94
N ARG A 191 -2.59 20.62 2.54
CA ARG A 191 -1.96 21.95 2.52
C ARG A 191 -0.71 21.93 1.67
N ASN A 192 -0.53 22.93 0.81
CA ASN A 192 0.75 23.14 0.13
C ASN A 192 1.65 24.08 0.96
N PRO A 193 2.73 23.59 1.58
CA PRO A 193 3.59 24.40 2.43
C PRO A 193 4.40 25.45 1.65
N GLU A 194 4.62 25.29 0.35
CA GLU A 194 5.33 26.30 -0.46
C GLU A 194 4.45 27.52 -0.76
N VAL A 195 3.16 27.30 -1.03
CA VAL A 195 2.17 28.38 -1.19
C VAL A 195 1.91 29.12 0.13
N ALA A 196 1.89 28.39 1.25
CA ALA A 196 1.70 29.00 2.57
C ALA A 196 2.85 29.92 3.00
N LYS A 197 4.08 29.70 2.48
CA LYS A 197 5.24 30.56 2.71
C LYS A 197 5.22 31.81 1.84
N SER A 198 4.75 31.74 0.59
CA SER A 198 4.72 32.92 -0.30
C SER A 198 3.66 33.95 0.12
N ASN A 199 2.61 33.54 0.84
CA ASN A 199 1.59 34.45 1.37
C ASN A 199 1.98 35.13 2.70
N ARG A 200 3.18 34.87 3.22
CA ARG A 200 3.71 35.48 4.46
C ARG A 200 4.93 36.38 4.22
N ALA A 201 5.32 36.57 2.96
CA ALA A 201 6.34 37.53 2.53
C ALA A 201 5.64 38.75 1.91
#